data_AF-A0AAW2UBP0-F1
#
_entry.id   AF-A0AAW2UBP0-F1
#
_cell.length_a   1.000
_cell.length_b   1.000
_cell.length_c   1.000
_cell.angle_alpha   90.00
_cell.angle_beta   90.00
_cell.angle_gamma   90.00
#
_symmetry.space_group_name_H-M   'P 1'
#
loop_
_entity.id
_entity.type
_entity.pdbx_description
1 polymer ?
#
loop_
_entity_poly.entity_id
_entity_poly.type
_entity_poly.pdbx_seq_one_letter_code
_entity_poly.pdbx_strand_id
1 'polypeptide(L)'
;MKGLLTVIQVTRPEPTDTNPITAKIAQWTERDQTGRGAILFALSNTLFDVYYSDSYIAKSLWDELDRKYNTEEQGLEKYSVSKFMQYQMVEDMSVAEQTHETIYLKHALADAEMKLPKKFLFKCP
;
A
#
# COMPACT_ATOMS: atom_id res chain seq x y z
N MET A 1 28.99 3.29 8.90
CA MET A 1 27.82 3.90 9.55
C MET A 1 27.25 4.94 8.60
N LYS A 2 25.96 4.81 8.24
CA LYS A 2 25.05 5.85 7.71
C LYS A 2 25.57 6.58 6.46
N GLY A 3 25.29 6.18 5.22
CA GLY A 3 23.95 5.86 4.71
C GLY A 3 23.12 7.14 4.48
N LEU A 4 23.70 8.21 3.92
CA LEU A 4 22.93 9.37 3.46
C LEU A 4 22.33 9.03 2.08
N LEU A 5 21.11 8.49 2.07
CA LEU A 5 20.23 8.65 0.92
C LEU A 5 19.77 10.11 0.96
N THR A 6 20.45 10.96 0.20
CA THR A 6 19.96 12.30 -0.08
C THR A 6 18.64 12.12 -0.82
N VAL A 7 17.53 12.44 -0.15
CA VAL A 7 16.23 12.63 -0.81
C VAL A 7 16.47 13.70 -1.86
N ILE A 8 16.57 13.28 -3.13
CA ILE A 8 16.59 14.19 -4.26
C ILE A 8 15.19 14.79 -4.27
N GLN A 9 15.03 15.96 -3.66
CA GLN A 9 13.85 16.77 -3.91
C GLN A 9 13.96 17.22 -5.36
N VAL A 10 13.26 16.53 -6.25
CA VAL A 10 13.20 16.83 -7.68
C VAL A 10 12.37 18.11 -7.82
N THR A 11 13.03 19.25 -7.80
CA THR A 11 12.39 20.54 -8.03
C THR A 11 12.00 20.65 -9.50
N ARG A 12 10.76 21.10 -9.75
CA ARG A 12 10.19 21.36 -11.08
C ARG A 12 11.13 22.26 -11.91
N PRO A 13 11.60 21.84 -13.10
CA PRO A 13 12.41 22.71 -13.96
C PRO A 13 11.52 23.65 -14.78
N GLU A 14 11.90 24.93 -14.87
CA GLU A 14 11.24 25.95 -15.68
C GLU A 14 11.59 25.79 -17.19
N PRO A 15 10.64 25.96 -18.12
CA PRO A 15 10.85 25.76 -19.54
C PRO A 15 11.53 26.96 -20.20
N THR A 16 12.74 26.76 -20.75
CA THR A 16 13.36 27.68 -21.73
C THR A 16 13.47 26.99 -23.08
N ASP A 17 12.75 27.53 -24.07
CA ASP A 17 12.62 26.99 -25.41
C ASP A 17 13.96 26.84 -26.15
N THR A 18 14.06 25.81 -27.00
CA THR A 18 15.14 25.49 -27.96
C THR A 18 16.22 24.46 -27.55
N ASN A 19 15.91 23.50 -26.67
CA ASN A 19 16.77 22.32 -26.44
C ASN A 19 15.93 21.03 -26.39
N PRO A 20 16.35 19.90 -27.02
CA PRO A 20 15.68 18.60 -26.87
C PRO A 20 15.50 18.16 -25.41
N ILE A 21 16.36 18.66 -24.50
CA ILE A 21 16.22 18.48 -23.05
C ILE A 21 14.96 19.19 -22.52
N THR A 22 14.65 20.41 -22.99
CA THR A 22 13.44 21.16 -22.60
C THR A 22 12.16 20.43 -23.04
N ALA A 23 12.13 19.89 -24.26
CA ALA A 23 10.97 19.13 -24.75
C ALA A 23 10.71 17.87 -23.90
N LYS A 24 11.77 17.19 -23.47
CA LYS A 24 11.66 16.03 -22.58
C LYS A 24 11.19 16.40 -21.18
N ILE A 25 11.62 17.56 -20.67
CA ILE A 25 11.15 18.11 -19.39
C ILE A 25 9.66 18.43 -19.49
N ALA A 26 9.23 19.14 -20.53
CA ALA A 26 7.83 19.49 -20.74
C ALA A 26 6.92 18.25 -20.79
N GLN A 27 7.33 17.21 -21.53
CA GLN A 27 6.59 15.95 -21.58
C GLN A 27 6.53 15.25 -20.22
N TRP A 28 7.62 15.28 -19.43
CA TRP A 28 7.61 14.73 -18.08
C TRP A 28 6.64 15.51 -17.17
N THR A 29 6.65 16.83 -17.25
CA THR A 29 5.76 17.71 -16.47
C THR A 29 4.29 17.47 -16.81
N GLU A 30 3.95 17.32 -18.08
CA GLU A 30 2.58 17.00 -18.52
C GLU A 30 2.10 15.66 -17.94
N ARG A 31 2.97 14.64 -17.98
CA ARG A 31 2.67 13.32 -17.41
C ARG A 31 2.53 13.36 -15.90
N ASP A 32 3.38 14.11 -15.22
CA ASP A 32 3.31 14.31 -13.77
C ASP A 32 2.02 15.03 -13.36
N GLN A 33 1.63 16.10 -14.08
CA GLN A 33 0.37 16.80 -13.84
C GLN A 33 -0.85 15.89 -14.07
N THR A 34 -0.83 15.10 -15.15
CA THR A 34 -1.89 14.14 -15.44
C THR A 34 -2.00 13.07 -14.35
N GLY A 35 -0.88 12.49 -13.94
CA GLY A 35 -0.85 11.50 -12.86
C GLY A 35 -1.32 12.07 -11.52
N ARG A 36 -0.90 13.30 -11.19
CA ARG A 36 -1.35 13.99 -9.97
C ARG A 36 -2.85 14.23 -9.98
N GLY A 37 -3.39 14.71 -11.10
CA GLY A 37 -4.83 14.93 -11.28
C GLY A 37 -5.63 13.64 -11.09
N ALA A 38 -5.16 12.52 -11.66
CA ALA A 38 -5.80 11.21 -11.50
C ALA A 38 -5.81 10.74 -10.03
N ILE A 39 -4.70 10.90 -9.30
CA ILE A 39 -4.61 10.55 -7.89
C ILE A 39 -5.58 11.42 -7.08
N LEU A 40 -5.56 12.73 -7.28
CA LEU A 40 -6.44 13.66 -6.56
C LEU A 40 -7.93 13.37 -6.83
N PHE A 41 -8.30 13.07 -8.08
CA PHE A 41 -9.68 12.73 -8.43
C PHE A 41 -10.18 11.44 -7.77
N ALA A 42 -9.27 10.52 -7.43
CA ALA A 42 -9.62 9.29 -6.72
C ALA A 42 -9.81 9.48 -5.19
N LEU A 43 -9.43 10.64 -4.65
CA LEU A 43 -9.57 10.94 -3.23
C LEU A 43 -10.99 11.38 -2.87
N SER A 44 -11.40 11.14 -1.62
CA SER A 44 -12.61 11.77 -1.07
C SER A 44 -12.40 13.29 -0.95
N ASN A 45 -13.48 14.08 -0.97
CA ASN A 45 -13.42 15.54 -0.83
C ASN A 45 -12.57 15.98 0.38
N THR A 46 -12.71 15.27 1.51
CA THR A 46 -11.94 15.55 2.73
C THR A 46 -10.42 15.36 2.57
N LEU A 47 -9.99 14.36 1.79
CA LEU A 47 -8.57 14.11 1.53
C LEU A 47 -8.07 15.01 0.40
N PHE A 48 -8.91 15.28 -0.60
CA PHE A 48 -8.60 16.22 -1.66
C PHE A 48 -8.19 17.59 -1.09
N ASP A 49 -9.00 18.16 -0.19
CA ASP A 49 -8.70 19.47 0.42
C ASP A 49 -7.36 19.51 1.16
N VAL A 50 -6.91 18.38 1.72
CA VAL A 50 -5.63 18.25 2.42
C VAL A 50 -4.46 18.12 1.44
N TYR A 51 -4.64 17.37 0.35
CA TYR A 51 -3.57 16.96 -0.55
C TYR A 51 -3.52 17.75 -1.87
N TYR A 52 -4.46 18.66 -2.12
CA TYR A 52 -4.57 19.45 -3.36
C TYR A 52 -3.38 20.40 -3.61
N SER A 53 -2.53 20.65 -2.62
CA SER A 53 -1.38 21.55 -2.75
C SER A 53 -0.51 21.24 -3.97
N ASP A 54 -0.15 22.29 -4.72
CA ASP A 54 0.75 22.23 -5.89
C ASP A 54 2.21 21.87 -5.53
N SER A 55 2.51 21.72 -4.23
CA SER A 55 3.82 21.29 -3.74
C SER A 55 4.13 19.81 -4.03
N TYR A 56 3.12 19.00 -4.34
CA TYR A 56 3.32 17.58 -4.62
C TYR A 56 3.52 17.31 -6.12
N ILE A 57 4.48 16.43 -6.43
CA ILE A 57 4.54 15.73 -7.71
C ILE A 57 3.73 14.43 -7.58
N ALA A 58 3.28 13.84 -8.69
CA ALA A 58 2.41 12.66 -8.65
C ALA A 58 3.00 11.53 -7.81
N LYS A 59 4.30 11.29 -7.95
CA LYS A 59 4.99 10.23 -7.22
C LYS A 59 5.07 10.50 -5.72
N SER A 60 5.41 11.72 -5.31
CA SER A 60 5.51 12.06 -3.88
C SER A 60 4.13 12.11 -3.21
N LEU A 61 3.10 12.52 -3.95
CA LEU A 61 1.72 12.43 -3.48
C LEU A 61 1.33 10.96 -3.24
N TRP A 62 1.58 10.09 -4.22
CA TRP A 62 1.33 8.66 -4.08
C TRP A 62 2.07 8.06 -2.89
N ASP A 63 3.37 8.33 -2.75
CA ASP A 63 4.19 7.75 -1.68
C ASP A 63 3.73 8.22 -0.28
N GLU A 64 3.30 9.47 -0.14
CA GLU A 64 2.76 9.98 1.12
C GLU A 64 1.39 9.35 1.47
N LEU A 65 0.52 9.19 0.47
CA LEU A 65 -0.78 8.52 0.64
C LEU A 65 -0.59 7.05 0.99
N ASP A 66 0.29 6.36 0.27
CA ASP A 66 0.64 4.95 0.49
C ASP A 66 1.21 4.76 1.89
N ARG A 67 2.23 5.53 2.28
CA ARG A 67 2.81 5.46 3.63
C ARG A 67 1.81 5.68 4.76
N LYS A 68 0.82 6.57 4.56
CA LYS A 68 -0.11 6.98 5.62
C LYS A 68 -1.36 6.10 5.69
N TYR A 69 -1.86 5.63 4.55
CA TYR A 69 -3.14 4.92 4.45
C TYR A 69 -2.96 3.48 3.99
N ASN A 70 -1.90 3.17 3.24
CA ASN A 70 -1.51 1.80 2.96
C ASN A 70 -0.68 1.24 4.13
N THR A 71 -1.30 1.21 5.30
CA THR A 71 -0.87 0.39 6.45
C THR A 71 -1.07 -1.08 6.16
N GLU A 72 -0.68 -1.58 4.99
CA GLU A 72 -0.85 -2.97 4.58
C GLU A 72 -0.26 -3.92 5.62
N GLU A 73 0.84 -3.56 6.28
CA GLU A 73 1.41 -4.33 7.40
C GLU A 73 0.42 -4.44 8.58
N GLN A 74 -0.04 -3.32 9.16
CA GLN A 74 -0.96 -3.36 10.32
C GLN A 74 -2.40 -3.74 9.97
N GLY A 75 -2.84 -3.45 8.74
CA GLY A 75 -4.18 -3.71 8.22
C GLY A 75 -4.35 -5.16 7.83
N LEU A 76 -3.38 -5.75 7.12
CA LEU A 76 -3.38 -7.16 6.78
C LEU A 76 -3.13 -8.02 8.01
N GLU A 77 -2.23 -7.62 8.92
CA GLU A 77 -2.07 -8.26 10.23
C GLU A 77 -3.39 -8.28 11.00
N LYS A 78 -4.00 -7.11 11.20
CA LYS A 78 -5.26 -6.99 11.95
C LYS A 78 -6.40 -7.73 11.25
N TYR A 79 -6.47 -7.69 9.93
CA TYR A 79 -7.47 -8.40 9.15
C TYR A 79 -7.31 -9.91 9.25
N SER A 80 -6.10 -10.43 9.06
CA SER A 80 -5.77 -11.86 9.17
C SER A 80 -6.03 -12.39 10.58
N VAL A 81 -5.63 -11.64 11.63
CA VAL A 81 -5.92 -11.97 13.03
C VAL A 81 -7.42 -11.93 13.30
N SER A 82 -8.12 -10.91 12.84
CA SER A 82 -9.57 -10.80 13.01
C SER A 82 -10.32 -11.94 12.32
N LYS A 83 -9.93 -12.31 11.09
CA LYS A 83 -10.51 -13.42 10.34
C LYS A 83 -10.27 -14.76 11.04
N PHE A 84 -9.06 -14.99 11.53
CA PHE A 84 -8.75 -16.20 12.30
C PHE A 84 -9.56 -16.28 13.60
N MET A 85 -9.70 -15.18 14.36
CA MET A 85 -10.47 -15.17 15.61
C MET A 85 -11.99 -15.32 15.40
N GLN A 86 -12.51 -14.88 14.26
CA GLN A 86 -13.93 -14.98 13.92
C GLN A 86 -14.29 -16.28 13.21
N TYR A 87 -13.30 -17.07 12.79
CA TYR A 87 -13.55 -18.32 12.10
C TYR A 87 -14.28 -19.31 13.02
N GLN A 88 -15.40 -19.84 12.52
CA GLN A 88 -16.20 -20.86 13.18
C GLN A 88 -16.47 -21.98 12.19
N MET A 89 -16.31 -23.21 12.66
CA MET A 89 -16.67 -24.40 11.91
C MET A 89 -18.20 -24.46 11.76
N VAL A 90 -18.67 -24.77 10.56
CA VAL A 90 -20.10 -24.86 10.22
C VAL A 90 -20.47 -26.29 9.82
N GLU A 91 -21.68 -26.73 10.14
CA GLU A 91 -22.13 -28.12 9.91
C GLU A 91 -22.30 -28.44 8.41
N ASP A 92 -22.57 -27.44 7.59
CA ASP A 92 -22.84 -27.60 6.15
C ASP A 92 -21.57 -27.68 5.28
N MET A 93 -20.37 -27.62 5.87
CA MET A 93 -19.10 -27.74 5.13
C MET A 93 -18.37 -29.04 5.49
N SER A 94 -17.71 -29.65 4.52
CA SER A 94 -16.93 -30.86 4.80
C SER A 94 -15.73 -30.55 5.70
N VAL A 95 -15.28 -31.56 6.45
CA VAL A 95 -14.07 -31.45 7.30
C VAL A 95 -12.83 -31.06 6.47
N ALA A 96 -12.76 -31.51 5.21
CA ALA A 96 -11.65 -31.20 4.32
C ALA A 96 -11.62 -29.71 3.94
N GLU A 97 -12.76 -29.13 3.59
CA GLU A 97 -12.90 -27.71 3.25
C GLU A 97 -12.59 -26.83 4.47
N GLN A 98 -13.14 -27.18 5.64
CA GLN A 98 -12.88 -26.46 6.88
C GLN A 98 -11.41 -26.54 7.30
N THR A 99 -10.75 -27.68 7.05
CA THR A 99 -9.31 -27.84 7.28
C THR A 99 -8.49 -26.95 6.34
N HIS A 100 -8.86 -26.92 5.06
CA HIS A 100 -8.20 -26.07 4.07
C HIS A 100 -8.29 -24.58 4.44
N GLU A 101 -9.47 -24.11 4.82
CA GLU A 101 -9.69 -22.72 5.24
C GLU A 101 -8.88 -22.37 6.50
N THR A 102 -8.86 -23.27 7.49
CA THR A 102 -8.06 -23.08 8.70
C THR A 102 -6.55 -23.01 8.39
N ILE A 103 -6.07 -23.85 7.47
CA ILE A 103 -4.67 -23.84 7.01
C ILE A 103 -4.36 -22.53 6.29
N TYR A 104 -5.24 -22.08 5.39
CA TYR A 104 -5.10 -20.82 4.67
C TYR A 104 -4.98 -19.63 5.64
N LEU A 105 -5.88 -19.54 6.63
CA LEU A 105 -5.83 -18.49 7.66
C LEU A 105 -4.53 -18.54 8.48
N LYS A 106 -4.04 -19.73 8.82
CA LYS A 106 -2.76 -19.90 9.50
C LYS A 106 -1.58 -19.41 8.66
N HIS A 107 -1.58 -19.66 7.35
CA HIS A 107 -0.53 -19.16 6.46
C HIS A 107 -0.57 -17.62 6.35
N ALA A 108 -1.76 -17.04 6.18
CA ALA A 108 -1.92 -15.58 6.16
C ALA A 108 -1.44 -14.91 7.46
N LEU A 109 -1.59 -15.58 8.61
CA LEU A 109 -1.01 -15.11 9.88
C LEU A 109 0.51 -15.20 9.93
N ALA A 110 1.10 -16.24 9.35
CA ALA A 110 2.54 -16.41 9.31
C ALA A 110 3.21 -15.39 8.38
N ASP A 111 2.57 -15.07 7.24
CA ASP A 111 3.01 -14.04 6.31
C ASP A 111 2.95 -12.64 6.94
N ALA A 112 2.01 -12.45 7.87
CA ALA A 112 1.89 -11.26 8.70
C ALA A 112 2.83 -11.27 9.94
N GLU A 113 3.81 -12.18 9.99
CA GLU A 113 4.74 -12.40 11.12
C GLU A 113 4.09 -12.70 12.49
N MET A 114 2.78 -12.98 12.51
CA MET A 114 2.01 -13.25 13.72
C MET A 114 2.14 -14.72 14.14
N LYS A 115 3.05 -14.99 15.07
CA LYS A 115 3.28 -16.35 15.59
C LYS A 115 2.14 -16.80 16.51
N LEU A 116 1.37 -17.79 16.05
CA LEU A 116 0.39 -18.47 16.90
C LEU A 116 1.08 -19.21 18.07
N PRO A 117 0.55 -19.11 19.31
CA PRO A 117 1.04 -19.90 20.42
C PRO A 117 1.00 -21.41 20.12
N LYS A 118 2.01 -22.16 20.57
CA LYS A 118 2.18 -23.60 20.28
C LYS A 118 0.95 -24.46 20.58
N LYS A 119 0.12 -24.07 21.56
CA LYS A 119 -1.13 -24.76 21.93
C LYS A 119 -2.23 -24.72 20.87
N PHE A 120 -2.15 -23.77 19.92
CA PHE A 120 -3.10 -23.63 18.80
C PHE A 120 -2.55 -24.23 17.49
N LEU A 121 -1.32 -24.76 17.51
CA LEU A 121 -0.74 -25.42 16.35
C LEU A 121 -1.25 -26.86 16.31
N PHE A 122 -2.15 -27.15 15.36
CA PHE A 122 -2.49 -28.53 15.02
C PHE A 122 -1.23 -29.22 14.51
N LYS A 123 -0.74 -30.19 15.27
CA LYS A 123 0.28 -31.13 14.81
C LYS A 123 -0.45 -32.28 14.13
N CYS A 124 -0.33 -32.36 12.81
CA CYS A 124 -0.62 -33.60 12.13
C CYS A 124 0.50 -34.60 12.52
N PRO A 125 0.17 -35.83 12.96
CA PRO A 125 1.15 -36.88 13.21
C PRO A 125 1.90 -37.28 11.94
#